data_AF-A0A068NT87-F1
#
_entry.id   AF-A0A068NT87-F1
#
_cell.length_a   1.000
_cell.length_b   1.000
_cell.length_c   1.000
_cell.angle_alpha   90.00
_cell.angle_beta   90.00
_cell.angle_gamma   90.00
#
_symmetry.space_group_name_H-M   'P 1'
#
loop_
_entity.id
_entity.type
_entity.pdbx_description
1 polymer ?
#
loop_
_entity_poly.entity_id
_entity_poly.type
_entity_poly.pdbx_seq_one_letter_code
_entity_poly.pdbx_strand_id
1 'polypeptide(L)'
;MSSAIKETTEEPDLVGMIASEITRARDETRPTSRQQLADILHARTGMSVADAYQFVDTYCEEHEPGVPGYLQEEFAVPYLKVLGVANAVIALGLCYYGVKLYYVGKPYWIPVCIGVLFLGLGALSWVKSIEREYSRSKKKA
;
A
#
# COMPACT_ATOMS: atom_id res chain seq x y z
N MET A 1 9.72 -33.52 -51.85
CA MET A 1 8.65 -33.59 -50.83
C MET A 1 9.18 -32.89 -49.60
N SER A 2 8.53 -31.78 -49.25
CA SER A 2 9.01 -30.76 -48.32
C SER A 2 9.01 -31.26 -46.88
N SER A 3 10.16 -31.18 -46.20
CA SER A 3 10.27 -31.35 -44.75
C SER A 3 9.76 -30.07 -44.09
N ALA A 4 8.64 -30.16 -43.39
CA ALA A 4 8.09 -29.08 -42.59
C ALA A 4 8.98 -28.87 -41.37
N ILE A 5 9.76 -27.79 -41.39
CA ILE A 5 10.42 -27.24 -40.21
C ILE A 5 9.30 -26.73 -39.30
N LYS A 6 9.07 -27.41 -38.18
CA LYS A 6 8.31 -26.87 -37.05
C LYS A 6 9.13 -25.70 -36.50
N GLU A 7 8.81 -24.48 -36.92
CA GLU A 7 9.16 -23.27 -36.17
C GLU A 7 8.39 -23.35 -34.85
N THR A 8 9.05 -23.85 -33.81
CA THR A 8 8.65 -23.59 -32.43
C THR A 8 9.12 -22.18 -32.15
N THR A 9 8.34 -21.19 -32.54
CA THR A 9 8.51 -19.81 -32.09
C THR A 9 8.20 -19.86 -30.60
N GLU A 10 9.24 -19.92 -29.75
CA GLU A 10 9.09 -19.67 -28.31
C GLU A 10 8.59 -18.22 -28.19
N GLU A 11 7.27 -18.08 -28.12
CA GLU A 11 6.64 -16.81 -27.82
C GLU A 11 7.19 -16.37 -26.46
N PRO A 12 7.84 -15.20 -26.36
CA PRO A 12 8.42 -14.76 -25.10
C PRO A 12 7.31 -14.72 -24.06
N ASP A 13 7.48 -15.43 -22.93
CA ASP A 13 6.55 -15.36 -21.81
C ASP A 13 6.66 -13.98 -21.14
N LEU A 14 5.97 -13.01 -21.73
CA LEU A 14 5.94 -11.60 -21.32
C LEU A 14 5.43 -11.47 -19.88
N VAL A 15 4.46 -12.30 -19.51
CA VAL A 15 3.87 -12.33 -18.16
C VAL A 15 4.88 -12.84 -17.14
N GLY A 16 5.55 -13.96 -17.42
CA GLY A 16 6.62 -14.49 -16.58
C GLY A 16 7.80 -13.53 -16.41
N MET A 17 8.13 -12.77 -17.46
CA MET A 17 9.18 -11.75 -17.41
C MET A 17 8.80 -10.57 -16.51
N ILE A 18 7.58 -10.04 -16.60
CA ILE A 18 7.14 -8.95 -15.72
C ILE A 18 7.03 -9.44 -14.27
N ALA A 19 6.43 -10.61 -14.04
CA ALA A 19 6.26 -11.17 -12.70
C ALA A 19 7.62 -11.44 -12.00
N SER A 20 8.59 -11.98 -12.73
CA SER A 20 9.94 -12.23 -12.20
C SER A 20 10.69 -10.92 -11.90
N GLU A 21 10.55 -9.90 -12.75
CA GLU A 21 11.18 -8.60 -12.51
C GLU A 21 10.55 -7.86 -11.31
N ILE A 22 9.22 -7.91 -11.17
CA ILE A 22 8.52 -7.38 -9.99
C ILE A 22 8.97 -8.09 -8.71
N THR A 23 9.11 -9.42 -8.76
CA THR A 23 9.58 -10.22 -7.61
C THR A 23 11.02 -9.88 -7.26
N ARG A 24 11.91 -9.79 -8.25
CA ARG A 24 13.31 -9.40 -8.04
C ARG A 24 13.43 -7.99 -7.46
N ALA A 25 12.68 -7.04 -8.00
CA ALA A 25 12.66 -5.68 -7.48
C ALA A 25 12.13 -5.59 -6.05
N ARG A 26 11.17 -6.46 -5.69
CA ARG A 26 10.65 -6.59 -4.33
C ARG A 26 11.72 -7.12 -3.38
N ASP A 27 12.46 -8.15 -3.77
CA ASP A 27 13.54 -8.74 -2.97
C ASP A 27 14.71 -7.76 -2.79
N GLU A 28 15.02 -6.98 -3.82
CA GLU A 28 16.08 -5.96 -3.80
C GLU A 28 15.62 -4.63 -3.18
N THR A 29 14.36 -4.49 -2.77
CA THR A 29 13.76 -3.21 -2.31
C THR A 29 13.97 -2.04 -3.27
N ARG A 30 14.05 -2.33 -4.58
CA ARG A 30 14.25 -1.30 -5.62
C ARG A 30 12.89 -0.73 -6.04
N PRO A 31 12.73 0.62 -6.07
CA PRO A 31 11.54 1.21 -6.64
C PRO A 31 11.44 0.83 -8.12
N THR A 32 10.30 0.29 -8.51
CA THR A 32 10.04 -0.12 -9.90
C THR A 32 8.77 0.57 -10.37
N SER A 33 8.91 1.35 -11.43
CA SER A 33 7.80 2.05 -12.10
C SER A 33 7.27 1.25 -13.29
N ARG A 34 6.03 1.51 -13.69
CA ARG A 34 5.46 0.99 -14.96
C ARG A 34 6.37 1.34 -16.15
N GLN A 35 6.98 2.53 -16.09
CA GLN A 35 7.95 3.04 -17.05
C GLN A 35 9.18 2.14 -17.17
N GLN A 36 9.81 1.80 -16.03
CA GLN A 36 10.96 0.90 -16.00
C GLN A 36 10.63 -0.53 -16.43
N LEU A 37 9.44 -1.04 -16.10
CA LEU A 37 9.00 -2.36 -16.56
C LEU A 37 8.85 -2.40 -18.08
N ALA A 38 8.28 -1.34 -18.67
CA ALA A 38 8.14 -1.21 -20.12
C ALA A 38 9.50 -1.10 -20.82
N ASP A 39 10.44 -0.34 -20.25
CA ASP A 39 11.80 -0.21 -20.80
C ASP A 39 12.57 -1.54 -20.78
N ILE A 40 12.42 -2.32 -19.71
CA ILE A 40 13.01 -3.66 -19.59
C ILE A 40 12.37 -4.62 -20.60
N LEU A 41 11.06 -4.56 -20.77
CA LEU A 41 10.33 -5.40 -21.73
C LEU A 41 10.73 -5.07 -23.17
N HIS A 42 10.82 -3.78 -23.51
CA HIS A 42 11.33 -3.28 -24.79
C HIS A 42 12.74 -3.79 -25.08
N ALA A 43 13.66 -3.65 -24.12
CA ALA A 43 15.05 -4.05 -24.27
C ALA A 43 15.24 -5.57 -24.44
N ARG A 44 14.35 -6.39 -23.86
CA ARG A 44 14.47 -7.86 -23.88
C ARG A 44 13.74 -8.53 -25.04
N THR A 45 12.62 -7.97 -25.48
CA THR A 45 11.76 -8.59 -26.50
C THR A 45 11.83 -7.89 -27.85
N GLY A 46 12.41 -6.69 -27.91
CA GLY A 46 12.44 -5.88 -29.13
C GLY A 46 11.07 -5.32 -29.54
N MET A 47 10.05 -5.48 -28.67
CA MET A 47 8.71 -4.94 -28.84
C MET A 47 8.75 -3.41 -28.94
N SER A 48 7.84 -2.77 -29.67
CA SER A 48 7.83 -1.30 -29.71
C SER A 48 7.61 -0.72 -28.30
N VAL A 49 8.18 0.45 -28.03
CA VAL A 49 8.05 1.11 -26.73
C VAL A 49 6.56 1.27 -26.38
N ALA A 50 5.74 1.72 -27.34
CA ALA A 50 4.30 1.91 -27.14
C ALA A 50 3.57 0.61 -26.76
N ASP A 51 3.87 -0.50 -27.46
CA ASP A 51 3.24 -1.79 -27.18
C ASP A 51 3.70 -2.34 -25.82
N ALA A 52 4.96 -2.12 -25.44
CA ALA A 52 5.49 -2.51 -24.14
C ALA A 52 4.83 -1.74 -22.99
N TYR A 53 4.57 -0.44 -23.15
CA TYR A 53 3.78 0.33 -22.18
C TYR A 53 2.36 -0.20 -22.06
N GLN A 54 1.69 -0.41 -23.19
CA GLN A 54 0.31 -0.87 -23.21
C GLN A 54 0.17 -2.24 -22.54
N PHE A 55 1.10 -3.16 -22.82
CA PHE A 55 1.12 -4.48 -22.21
C PHE A 55 1.36 -4.41 -20.70
N VAL A 56 2.33 -3.61 -20.24
CA VAL A 56 2.60 -3.43 -18.81
C VAL A 56 1.40 -2.77 -18.10
N ASP A 57 0.72 -1.83 -18.74
CA ASP A 57 -0.44 -1.16 -18.15
C ASP A 57 -1.61 -2.13 -18.01
N THR A 58 -1.95 -2.88 -19.06
CA THR A 58 -2.96 -3.95 -19.01
C THR A 58 -2.62 -5.00 -17.97
N TYR A 59 -1.36 -5.45 -17.92
CA TYR A 59 -0.90 -6.39 -16.91
C TYR A 59 -1.07 -5.83 -15.48
N CYS A 60 -0.72 -4.56 -15.26
CA CYS A 60 -0.86 -3.91 -13.95
C CYS A 60 -2.31 -3.66 -13.55
N GLU A 61 -3.20 -3.43 -14.51
CA GLU A 61 -4.64 -3.26 -14.24
C GLU A 61 -5.31 -4.60 -13.93
N GLU A 62 -4.95 -5.67 -14.63
CA GLU A 62 -5.53 -7.00 -14.42
C GLU A 62 -4.99 -7.71 -13.17
N HIS A 63 -3.72 -7.51 -12.84
CA HIS A 63 -3.05 -8.27 -11.77
C HIS A 63 -2.79 -7.46 -10.50
N GLU A 64 -3.21 -6.17 -10.46
CA GLU A 64 -2.97 -5.21 -9.38
C GLU A 64 -1.66 -5.51 -8.62
N PRO A 65 -0.46 -5.43 -9.26
CA PRO A 65 0.78 -5.73 -8.57
C PRO A 65 0.89 -4.75 -7.40
N GLY A 66 0.62 -5.28 -6.22
CA GLY A 66 0.28 -4.49 -5.04
C GLY A 66 1.33 -3.43 -4.76
N VAL A 67 0.88 -2.29 -4.25
CA VAL A 67 1.73 -1.19 -3.78
C VAL A 67 3.00 -1.78 -3.15
N PRO A 68 4.20 -1.42 -3.64
CA PRO A 68 5.43 -2.05 -3.21
C PRO A 68 5.50 -2.12 -1.68
N GLY A 69 5.88 -3.28 -1.13
CA GLY A 69 5.82 -3.52 0.31
C GLY A 69 6.57 -2.47 1.14
N TYR A 70 7.65 -1.89 0.59
CA TYR A 70 8.38 -0.79 1.24
C TYR A 70 7.53 0.49 1.33
N LEU A 71 6.72 0.83 0.33
CA LEU A 71 5.75 1.92 0.41
C LEU A 71 4.70 1.62 1.48
N GLN A 72 4.13 0.42 1.50
CA GLN A 72 3.13 0.08 2.53
C GLN A 72 3.71 0.21 3.95
N GLU A 73 4.94 -0.25 4.20
CA GLU A 73 5.58 -0.14 5.50
C GLU A 73 6.00 1.29 5.86
N GLU A 74 6.46 2.07 4.88
CA GLU A 74 6.92 3.45 5.08
C GLU A 74 5.77 4.44 5.26
N PHE A 75 4.61 4.18 4.63
CA PHE A 75 3.40 4.98 4.82
C PHE A 75 2.51 4.51 5.98
N ALA A 76 2.52 3.22 6.34
CA ALA A 76 1.62 2.71 7.39
C ALA A 76 1.97 3.20 8.80
N VAL A 77 3.24 3.42 9.11
CA VAL A 77 3.69 3.95 10.41
C VAL A 77 3.26 5.41 10.62
N PRO A 78 3.56 6.37 9.70
CA PRO A 78 3.07 7.73 9.84
C PRO A 78 1.53 7.81 9.75
N TYR A 79 0.89 6.98 8.94
CA TYR A 79 -0.57 6.93 8.85
C TYR A 79 -1.24 6.56 10.19
N LEU A 80 -0.72 5.57 10.92
CA LEU A 80 -1.22 5.21 12.25
C LEU A 80 -1.07 6.35 13.27
N LYS A 81 0.02 7.12 13.19
CA LYS A 81 0.21 8.30 14.05
C LYS A 81 -0.80 9.41 13.73
N VAL A 82 -1.01 9.70 12.45
CA VAL A 82 -2.00 10.69 12.00
C VAL A 82 -3.41 10.27 12.42
N LEU A 83 -3.75 8.99 12.28
CA LEU A 83 -5.04 8.45 12.68
C LEU A 83 -5.24 8.51 14.21
N GLY A 84 -4.18 8.27 14.98
CA GLY A 84 -4.17 8.48 16.43
C GLY A 84 -4.44 9.93 16.82
N VAL A 85 -3.78 10.90 16.18
CA VAL A 85 -3.99 12.34 16.41
C VAL A 85 -5.41 12.76 16.02
N ALA A 86 -5.90 12.33 14.85
CA ALA A 86 -7.26 12.63 14.39
C ALA A 86 -8.32 12.11 15.39
N ASN A 87 -8.16 10.88 15.87
CA ASN A 87 -9.04 10.31 16.90
C ASN A 87 -8.99 11.08 18.22
N ALA A 88 -7.82 11.56 18.64
CA ALA A 88 -7.68 12.37 19.84
C ALA A 88 -8.40 13.73 19.71
N VAL A 89 -8.30 14.38 18.55
CA VAL A 89 -9.00 15.65 18.27
C VAL A 89 -10.51 15.43 18.27
N ILE A 90 -11.00 14.38 17.61
CA ILE A 90 -12.43 14.02 17.58
C ILE A 90 -12.93 13.72 19.00
N ALA A 91 -12.18 12.95 19.78
CA ALA A 91 -12.52 12.62 21.16
C ALA A 91 -12.66 13.88 22.04
N LEU A 92 -11.69 14.81 21.95
CA LEU A 92 -11.75 16.09 22.67
C LEU A 92 -12.96 16.93 22.26
N GLY A 93 -13.25 17.01 20.95
CA GLY A 93 -14.42 17.71 20.44
C GLY A 93 -15.74 17.14 20.95
N LEU A 94 -15.88 15.81 20.97
CA LEU A 94 -17.05 15.11 21.48
C LEU A 94 -17.22 15.26 22.99
N CYS A 95 -16.14 15.18 23.76
CA CYS A 95 -16.16 15.43 25.20
C CYS A 95 -16.57 16.87 25.51
N TYR A 96 -16.02 17.86 24.79
CA TYR A 96 -16.40 19.26 24.94
C TYR A 96 -17.88 19.50 24.60
N TYR A 97 -18.36 18.90 23.51
CA TYR A 97 -19.77 18.97 23.12
C TYR A 97 -20.69 18.33 24.18
N GLY A 98 -20.29 17.19 24.74
CA GLY A 98 -20.98 16.56 25.86
C GLY A 98 -21.08 17.48 27.07
N VAL A 99 -19.97 18.11 27.48
CA VAL A 99 -19.98 19.09 28.57
C VAL A 99 -20.93 20.25 28.28
N LYS A 100 -20.96 20.76 27.04
CA LYS A 100 -21.91 21.81 26.64
C LYS A 100 -23.36 21.35 26.78
N LEU A 101 -23.69 20.11 26.40
CA LEU A 101 -25.03 19.56 26.56
C LEU A 101 -25.43 19.40 28.03
N TYR A 102 -24.47 19.05 28.90
CA TYR A 102 -24.69 18.99 30.36
C TYR A 102 -25.18 20.33 30.91
N TYR A 103 -24.52 21.44 30.53
CA TYR A 103 -24.92 22.78 30.96
C TYR A 103 -26.27 23.25 30.40
N VAL A 104 -26.72 22.67 29.28
CA VAL A 104 -28.03 22.98 28.66
C VAL A 104 -29.12 21.99 29.12
N GLY A 105 -28.81 21.09 30.06
CA GLY A 105 -29.77 20.10 30.58
C GLY A 105 -30.17 19.03 29.56
N LYS A 106 -29.37 18.84 28.50
CA LYS A 106 -29.59 17.85 27.45
C LYS A 106 -28.82 16.56 27.74
N PRO A 107 -29.22 15.42 27.14
CA PRO A 107 -28.50 14.16 27.31
C PRO A 107 -27.07 14.28 26.79
N TYR A 108 -26.11 14.29 27.73
CA TYR A 108 -24.69 14.49 27.45
C TYR A 108 -23.87 13.20 27.41
N TRP A 109 -24.42 12.10 27.94
CA TRP A 109 -23.69 10.84 28.10
C TRP A 109 -23.32 10.21 26.75
N ILE A 110 -24.18 10.33 25.73
CA ILE A 110 -23.95 9.76 24.38
C ILE A 110 -22.65 10.29 23.76
N PRO A 111 -22.46 11.61 23.55
CA PRO A 111 -21.22 12.12 22.96
C PRO A 111 -19.99 11.88 23.84
N VAL A 112 -20.13 11.85 25.16
CA VAL A 112 -19.02 11.51 26.07
C VAL A 112 -18.58 10.06 25.89
N CYS A 113 -19.51 9.11 25.86
CA CYS A 113 -19.20 7.69 25.63
C CYS A 113 -18.53 7.47 24.27
N ILE A 114 -19.03 8.12 23.21
CA ILE A 114 -18.42 8.04 21.88
C ILE A 114 -17.01 8.66 21.91
N GLY A 115 -16.82 9.80 22.59
CA GLY A 115 -15.51 10.42 22.75
C GLY A 115 -14.50 9.49 23.43
N VAL A 116 -14.89 8.81 24.51
CA VAL A 116 -14.05 7.82 25.20
C VAL A 116 -13.68 6.64 24.30
N LEU A 117 -14.61 6.15 23.47
CA LEU A 117 -14.31 5.09 22.49
C LEU A 117 -13.27 5.53 21.47
N PHE A 118 -13.40 6.74 20.92
CA PHE A 118 -12.41 7.31 19.99
C PHE A 118 -11.04 7.49 20.64
N LEU A 119 -11.01 7.88 21.92
CA LEU A 119 -9.78 8.00 22.70
C LEU A 119 -9.10 6.62 22.86
N GLY A 120 -9.88 5.57 23.13
CA GLY A 120 -9.38 4.19 23.17
C GLY A 120 -8.84 3.69 21.83
N LEU A 121 -9.54 3.95 20.72
CA LEU A 121 -9.07 3.62 19.37
C LEU A 121 -7.79 4.38 18.99
N GLY A 122 -7.68 5.64 19.40
CA GLY A 122 -6.46 6.44 19.25
C GLY A 122 -5.28 5.84 20.03
N ALA A 123 -5.50 5.48 21.29
CA ALA A 123 -4.49 4.85 22.14
C ALA A 123 -4.01 3.49 21.56
N LEU A 124 -4.93 2.64 21.10
CA LEU A 124 -4.59 1.38 20.44
C LEU A 124 -3.76 1.59 19.17
N SER A 125 -4.10 2.61 18.37
CA SER A 125 -3.37 2.95 17.15
C SER A 125 -1.94 3.40 17.46
N TRP A 126 -1.76 4.15 18.55
CA TRP A 126 -0.45 4.55 19.06
C TRP A 126 0.38 3.36 19.58
N VAL A 127 -0.22 2.46 20.36
CA VAL A 127 0.45 1.25 20.84
C VAL A 127 0.93 0.39 19.67
N LYS A 128 0.07 0.16 18.67
CA LYS A 128 0.46 -0.56 17.44
C LYS A 128 1.54 0.15 16.65
N SER A 129 1.55 1.48 16.61
CA SER A 129 2.61 2.26 15.98
C SER A 129 3.96 2.01 16.67
N ILE A 130 3.99 2.05 18.00
CA ILE A 130 5.20 1.81 18.79
C ILE A 130 5.68 0.36 18.62
N GLU A 131 4.77 -0.61 18.65
CA GLU A 131 5.09 -2.03 18.47
C GLU A 131 5.72 -2.32 17.09
N ARG A 132 5.20 -1.67 16.03
CA ARG A 132 5.77 -1.73 14.68
C ARG A 132 7.16 -1.11 14.60
N GLU A 133 7.38 0.03 15.25
CA GLU A 133 8.69 0.68 15.32
C GLU A 133 9.72 -0.18 16.07
N TYR A 134 9.33 -0.76 17.20
CA TYR A 134 10.18 -1.63 18.00
C TYR A 134 10.57 -2.92 17.25
N SER A 135 9.60 -3.54 16.57
CA SER A 135 9.83 -4.73 15.73
C SER A 135 10.79 -4.44 14.58
N ARG A 136 10.76 -3.22 14.02
CA ARG A 136 11.67 -2.77 12.96
C ARG A 136 13.08 -2.54 13.48
N SER A 137 13.24 -2.00 14.69
CA SER A 137 14.55 -1.84 15.33
C SER A 137 15.21 -3.19 15.61
N LYS A 138 14.42 -4.20 16.04
CA LYS A 138 14.92 -5.55 16.33
C LYS A 138 15.34 -6.32 15.08
N LYS A 139 14.71 -6.08 13.92
CA LYS A 139 15.13 -6.70 12.63
C LYS A 139 16.40 -6.10 12.04
N LYS A 140 16.81 -4.90 12.48
CA LYS A 140 18.01 -4.19 12.00
C LYS A 140 19.25 -4.38 12.87
N ALA A 141 19.11 -4.99 14.05
CA ALA A 141 20.19 -5.32 14.99
C ALA A 141 20.58 -6.79 14.84
#